data_AF-A0A2W4T2D9-F1
#
_entry.id   AF-A0A2W4T2D9-F1
#
_cell.length_a   1.000
_cell.length_b   1.000
_cell.length_c   1.000
_cell.angle_alpha   90.00
_cell.angle_beta   90.00
_cell.angle_gamma   90.00
#
_symmetry.space_group_name_H-M   'P 1'
#
loop_
_entity.id
_entity.type
_entity.pdbx_description
1 polymer ?
#
loop_
_entity_poly.entity_id
_entity_poly.type
_entity_poly.pdbx_seq_one_letter_code
_entity_poly.pdbx_strand_id
1 'polypeptide(L)' 'MSDTSAADLKLELEVLLRRAGVAVPPDRMEAVLSGYADLKRMCALLRQPRTAAAEPSNTFSLVTLVNGV' A
#
# COMPACT_ATOMS: atom_id res chain seq x y z
N MET A 1 -4.86 4.52 -19.03
CA MET A 1 -5.21 4.17 -17.63
C MET A 1 -6.66 4.58 -17.46
N SER A 2 -7.55 3.68 -17.07
CA SER A 2 -8.94 4.06 -16.80
C SER A 2 -8.95 5.09 -15.68
N ASP A 3 -9.49 6.28 -15.92
CA ASP A 3 -9.70 7.29 -14.88
C ASP A 3 -10.62 6.67 -13.82
N THR A 4 -10.01 6.22 -12.73
CA THR A 4 -10.76 5.68 -11.59
C THR A 4 -11.52 6.83 -10.98
N SER A 5 -12.84 6.73 -10.89
CA SER A 5 -13.64 7.83 -10.37
C SER A 5 -13.35 8.04 -8.88
N ALA A 6 -13.63 9.25 -8.38
CA ALA A 6 -13.49 9.53 -6.95
C ALA A 6 -14.37 8.61 -6.08
N ALA A 7 -15.54 8.19 -6.60
CA ALA A 7 -16.43 7.24 -5.95
C ALA A 7 -15.79 5.84 -5.85
N ASP A 8 -15.13 5.39 -6.91
CA ASP A 8 -14.44 4.09 -6.92
C ASP A 8 -13.27 4.07 -5.93
N LEU A 9 -12.49 5.16 -5.87
CA LEU A 9 -11.39 5.30 -4.91
C LEU A 9 -11.88 5.28 -3.46
N LYS A 10 -13.01 5.94 -3.18
CA LYS A 10 -13.62 5.93 -1.86
C LYS A 10 -14.08 4.53 -1.46
N LEU A 11 -14.77 3.82 -2.36
CA LEU A 11 -15.22 2.46 -2.10
C LEU A 11 -14.04 1.51 -1.82
N GLU A 12 -12.98 1.60 -2.63
CA GLU A 12 -11.77 0.80 -2.44
C GLU A 12 -11.11 1.09 -1.09
N LEU A 13 -10.96 2.37 -0.72
CA LEU A 13 -10.41 2.78 0.57
C LEU A 13 -11.23 2.21 1.74
N GLU A 14 -12.56 2.32 1.68
CA GLU A 14 -13.44 1.78 2.73
C GLU A 14 -13.30 0.26 2.88
N VAL A 15 -13.16 -0.48 1.78
CA VAL A 15 -12.89 -1.93 1.82
C VAL A 15 -11.56 -2.23 2.50
N LEU A 16 -10.51 -1.47 2.17
CA LEU A 16 -9.18 -1.65 2.78
C LEU A 16 -9.18 -1.32 4.28
N LEU A 17 -9.82 -0.23 4.68
CA LEU A 17 -9.96 0.18 6.08
C LEU A 17 -10.72 -0.88 6.89
N ARG A 18 -11.84 -1.40 6.36
CA ARG A 18 -12.58 -2.50 6.99
C ARG A 18 -11.73 -3.75 7.16
N ARG A 19 -10.97 -4.15 6.13
CA ARG A 19 -10.08 -5.31 6.19
C ARG A 19 -8.96 -5.13 7.22
N ALA A 20 -8.47 -3.89 7.38
CA ALA A 20 -7.45 -3.56 8.36
C ALA A 20 -8.00 -3.35 9.78
N GLY A 21 -9.33 -3.37 9.98
CA GLY A 21 -9.94 -3.05 11.27
C GLY A 21 -9.74 -1.59 11.71
N VAL A 22 -9.50 -0.67 10.76
CA VAL A 22 -9.20 0.73 11.05
C VAL A 22 -10.47 1.56 10.90
N ALA A 23 -10.88 2.22 11.99
CA ALA A 23 -11.94 3.22 11.97
C ALA A 23 -11.35 4.61 11.71
N VAL A 24 -11.89 5.31 10.71
CA VAL A 24 -11.53 6.71 10.42
C VAL A 24 -12.67 7.61 10.89
N PRO A 25 -12.40 8.61 11.76
CA PRO A 25 -13.39 9.60 12.13
C PRO A 25 -14.02 10.29 10.90
N PRO A 26 -15.34 10.53 10.88
CA PRO A 26 -16.03 11.06 9.70
C PRO A 26 -15.46 12.38 9.18
N ASP A 27 -15.06 13.27 10.10
CA ASP A 27 -14.42 14.57 9.83
C ASP A 27 -13.05 14.45 9.16
N ARG A 28 -12.40 13.28 9.23
CA ARG A 28 -11.07 13.02 8.66
C ARG A 28 -11.12 12.23 7.36
N MET A 29 -12.27 11.63 7.03
CA MET A 29 -12.40 10.71 5.89
C MET A 29 -11.99 11.38 4.57
N GLU A 30 -12.35 12.64 4.38
CA GLU A 30 -12.00 13.39 3.16
C GLU A 30 -10.49 13.57 3.01
N ALA A 31 -9.81 13.98 4.08
CA ALA A 31 -8.35 14.14 4.09
C ALA A 31 -7.63 12.81 3.86
N VAL A 32 -8.12 11.73 4.48
CA VAL A 32 -7.57 10.37 4.28
C VAL A 32 -7.77 9.90 2.83
N LEU A 33 -8.93 10.18 2.23
CA LEU A 33 -9.20 9.86 0.82
C LEU A 33 -8.27 10.62 -0.13
N SER A 34 -8.00 11.90 0.14
CA SER A 34 -7.03 12.68 -0.64
C SER A 34 -5.63 12.07 -0.57
N GLY A 35 -5.15 11.78 0.64
CA GLY A 35 -3.84 11.15 0.85
C GLY A 35 -3.75 9.75 0.21
N TYR A 36 -4.84 8.98 0.24
CA TYR A 36 -4.92 7.68 -0.44
C TYR A 36 -4.79 7.81 -1.96
N ALA A 37 -5.49 8.79 -2.57
CA ALA A 37 -5.41 9.04 -4.00
C ALA A 37 -3.98 9.41 -4.43
N ASP A 38 -3.31 10.28 -3.67
CA ASP A 38 -1.92 10.67 -3.94
C ASP A 38 -0.96 9.49 -3.78
N LEU A 39 -1.12 8.69 -2.72
CA LEU A 39 -0.30 7.50 -2.50
C LEU A 39 -0.44 6.51 -3.67
N LYS A 40 -1.65 6.26 -4.19
CA LYS A 40 -1.82 5.39 -5.37
C LYS A 40 -1.07 5.91 -6.58
N ARG A 41 -1.10 7.23 -6.83
CA ARG A 41 -0.35 7.85 -7.93
C ARG A 41 1.15 7.65 -7.74
N MET A 42 1.66 7.89 -6.53
CA MET A 42 3.08 7.66 -6.21
C MET A 42 3.47 6.18 -6.38
N CYS A 43 2.66 5.25 -5.87
CA CYS A 43 2.91 3.82 -6.03
C CYS A 43 2.90 3.36 -7.49
N ALA A 44 2.11 4.01 -8.36
CA ALA A 44 2.12 3.72 -9.79
C ALA A 44 3.46 4.09 -10.44
N LEU A 45 4.11 5.18 -10.01
CA LEU A 45 5.44 5.58 -10.48
C LEU A 45 6.54 4.60 -10.05
N LEU A 46 6.38 3.98 -8.87
CA LEU A 46 7.32 2.99 -8.34
C LEU A 46 7.17 1.60 -8.98
N ARG A 47 6.14 1.37 -9.81
CA ARG A 47 6.01 0.12 -10.57
C ARG A 47 6.95 0.14 -11.77
N GLN A 48 8.18 -0.32 -11.54
CA GLN A 48 9.12 -0.72 -12.59
C GLN A 48 8.86 -2.18 -12.99
N PRO A 49 9.34 -2.64 -14.17
CA PRO A 49 9.35 -4.07 -14.51
C PRO A 49 10.13 -4.84 -13.42
N ARG A 50 9.42 -5.68 -12.65
CA ARG A 50 10.06 -6.58 -11.69
C ARG A 50 10.28 -7.92 -12.39
N THR A 51 11.53 -8.29 -12.56
CA THR A 51 11.89 -9.64 -13.00
C THR A 51 11.94 -10.56 -11.79
N ALA A 52 11.93 -11.87 -12.02
CA ALA A 52 12.15 -12.84 -10.94
C ALA A 52 13.50 -12.65 -10.22
N ALA A 53 14.46 -11.97 -10.85
CA ALA A 53 15.77 -11.66 -10.26
C ALA A 53 15.77 -10.37 -9.42
N ALA A 54 14.68 -9.60 -9.42
CA ALA A 54 14.54 -8.39 -8.60
C ALA A 54 14.16 -8.78 -7.17
N GLU A 55 15.15 -9.23 -6.41
CA GLU A 55 14.98 -9.62 -5.01
C GLU A 55 14.55 -8.45 -4.11
N PRO A 56 13.81 -8.71 -3.02
CA PRO A 56 13.55 -7.71 -1.99
C PRO A 56 14.85 -7.17 -1.39
N SER A 57 14.86 -5.91 -0.96
CA SER A 57 16.06 -5.28 -0.38
C SER A 57 16.62 -6.02 0.83
N ASN A 58 15.75 -6.71 1.58
CA ASN A 58 16.12 -7.55 2.71
C ASN A 58 15.63 -8.97 2.47
N THR A 59 16.54 -9.94 2.54
CA THR A 59 16.23 -11.37 2.48
C THR A 59 16.48 -12.02 3.83
N PHE A 60 15.63 -12.98 4.20
CA PHE A 60 15.80 -13.74 5.44
C PHE A 60 17.01 -14.68 5.33
N SER A 61 17.86 -14.70 6.35
CA SER A 61 19.05 -15.57 6.41
C SER A 61 19.03 -16.41 7.67
N LEU A 62 19.11 -17.73 7.51
CA LEU A 62 19.25 -18.69 8.62
C LEU A 62 20.59 -18.53 9.35
N VAL A 63 21.62 -18.00 8.69
CA VAL A 63 22.96 -17.81 9.29
C VAL A 63 22.89 -16.85 10.49
N THR A 64 22.01 -15.84 10.43
CA THR A 64 21.79 -14.89 11.52
C THR A 64 21.12 -15.53 12.75
N LEU A 65 20.41 -16.65 12.58
CA LEU A 65 19.73 -17.35 13.68
C LEU A 65 20.62 -18.37 14.39
N VAL A 66 21.56 -18.99 13.66
CA VAL A 66 22.36 -20.11 14.19
C VAL A 66 23.66 -19.62 14.86
N ASN A 67 24.15 -18.43 14.51
CA ASN A 67 25.34 -17.83 15.11
C ASN A 67 25.02 -16.81 16.21
N GLY A 68 23.87 -16.93 16.88
CA GLY A 68 23.59 -16.25 18.14
C GLY A 68 24.42 -16.85 19.28
N VAL A 69 25.75 -16.64 19.23
CA VAL A 69 26.69 -16.71 20.35
C VAL A 69 27.16 -15.30 20.64
#